data_AF-A0A960QVY4-F1
#
_entry.id   AF-A0A960QVY4-F1
#
_cell.length_a   1.000
_cell.length_b   1.000
_cell.length_c   1.000
_cell.angle_alpha   90.00
_cell.angle_beta   90.00
_cell.angle_gamma   90.00
#
_symmetry.space_group_name_H-M   'P 1'
#
loop_
_entity.id
_entity.type
_entity.pdbx_description
1 polymer ?
#
loop_
_entity_poly.entity_id
_entity_poly.type
_entity_poly.pdbx_seq_one_letter_code
_entity_poly.pdbx_strand_id
1 'polypeptide(L)'
;LSDLKLLFKGRLPPTGPRSGLSGLVEGLGLFLITLMAMTGLIFHFAAVYDASHLSSMLIFREIHNFFSGFVWAFVIGHGGMAILHKIVDYT
;
A
#
# COMPACT_ATOMS: atom_id res chain seq x y z
N LEU A 1 12.53 -1.16 14.63
CA LEU A 1 13.79 -0.35 14.65
C LEU A 1 15.04 -1.18 14.35
N SER A 2 15.14 -2.43 14.81
CA SER A 2 16.22 -3.36 14.47
C SER A 2 16.36 -3.59 12.96
N ASP A 3 15.25 -3.87 12.28
CA ASP A 3 15.25 -4.23 10.86
C ASP A 3 15.72 -3.07 9.97
N LEU A 4 15.26 -1.85 10.27
CA LEU A 4 15.74 -0.62 9.62
C LEU A 4 17.26 -0.48 9.77
N LYS A 5 17.80 -0.72 10.96
CA LYS A 5 19.24 -0.64 11.21
C LYS A 5 20.03 -1.72 10.45
N LEU A 6 19.44 -2.89 10.21
CA LEU A 6 20.03 -3.94 9.37
C LEU A 6 20.01 -3.55 7.89
N LEU A 7 18.90 -2.99 7.41
CA LEU A 7 18.78 -2.49 6.04
C LEU A 7 19.79 -1.38 5.73
N PHE A 8 20.02 -0.45 6.66
CA PHE A 8 21.08 0.58 6.52
C PHE A 8 22.49 -0.01 6.45
N LYS A 9 22.68 -1.27 6.88
CA LYS A 9 23.93 -2.02 6.75
C LYS A 9 23.94 -2.97 5.54
N GLY A 10 22.96 -2.85 4.64
CA GLY A 10 22.79 -3.73 3.48
C GLY A 10 22.42 -5.16 3.85
N ARG A 11 21.94 -5.42 5.07
CA ARG A 11 21.54 -6.75 5.52
C ARG A 11 20.03 -6.88 5.48
N LEU A 12 19.56 -7.84 4.68
CA LEU A 12 18.15 -8.22 4.65
C LEU A 12 17.81 -9.03 5.92
N PRO A 13 16.69 -8.72 6.62
CA PRO A 13 16.23 -9.54 7.74
C PRO A 13 15.92 -10.99 7.31
N PRO A 14 16.18 -12.02 8.15
CA PRO A 14 15.98 -13.42 7.79
C PRO A 14 14.53 -13.73 7.39
N THR A 15 14.25 -14.49 6.32
CA THR A 15 12.89 -14.80 5.86
C THR A 15 12.05 -15.62 6.86
N GLY A 16 10.72 -15.57 6.74
CA GLY A 16 9.77 -16.33 7.58
C GLY A 16 8.77 -15.47 8.38
N PRO A 17 7.84 -16.11 9.12
CA PRO A 17 6.82 -15.42 9.90
C PRO A 17 7.46 -14.62 11.04
N ARG A 18 7.51 -13.29 10.90
CA ARG A 18 8.06 -12.39 11.93
C ARG A 18 7.26 -11.09 12.02
N SER A 19 7.19 -10.57 13.24
CA SER A 19 6.83 -9.17 13.47
C SER A 19 8.01 -8.26 13.09
N GLY A 20 7.76 -6.95 12.94
CA GLY A 20 8.78 -5.98 12.56
C GLY A 20 8.45 -5.27 11.27
N LEU A 21 9.47 -4.93 10.47
CA LEU A 21 9.30 -4.10 9.29
C LEU A 21 8.42 -4.76 8.22
N SER A 22 8.51 -6.08 8.03
CA SER A 22 7.65 -6.80 7.08
C SER A 22 6.17 -6.71 7.46
N GLY A 23 5.83 -6.91 8.73
CA GLY A 23 4.45 -6.79 9.20
C GLY A 23 3.92 -5.36 9.10
N LEU A 24 4.77 -4.36 9.35
CA LEU A 24 4.40 -2.96 9.17
C LEU A 24 4.11 -2.63 7.71
N VAL A 25 4.97 -3.06 6.79
CA VAL A 25 4.78 -2.86 5.35
C VAL A 25 3.47 -3.54 4.91
N GLU A 26 3.24 -4.79 5.31
CA GLU A 26 1.99 -5.49 5.00
C GLU A 26 0.76 -4.74 5.52
N GLY A 27 0.78 -4.30 6.79
CA GLY A 27 -0.31 -3.52 7.38
C GLY A 27 -0.56 -2.19 6.68
N LEU A 28 0.50 -1.49 6.25
CA LEU A 28 0.38 -0.28 5.43
C LEU A 28 -0.27 -0.57 4.07
N GLY A 29 0.08 -1.69 3.45
CA GLY A 29 -0.57 -2.17 2.22
C GLY A 29 -2.07 -2.39 2.41
N LEU A 30 -2.44 -3.16 3.43
CA LEU A 30 -3.85 -3.43 3.75
C LEU A 30 -4.63 -2.13 4.02
N PHE A 31 -4.03 -1.20 4.76
CA PHE A 31 -4.64 0.10 5.02
C PHE A 31 -4.84 0.90 3.73
N LEU A 32 -3.82 1.02 2.88
CA LEU A 32 -3.89 1.75 1.60
C LEU A 32 -4.96 1.17 0.67
N ILE A 33 -4.99 -0.15 0.50
CA ILE A 33 -5.97 -0.80 -0.38
C ILE A 33 -7.38 -0.64 0.18
N THR A 34 -7.57 -0.72 1.50
CA THR A 34 -8.89 -0.49 2.13
C THR A 34 -9.36 0.94 1.91
N LEU A 35 -8.48 1.93 2.09
CA LEU A 35 -8.78 3.34 1.84
C LEU A 35 -9.18 3.58 0.38
N MET A 36 -8.46 2.97 -0.56
CA MET A 36 -8.76 3.05 -2.00
C MET A 36 -10.11 2.42 -2.34
N ALA A 37 -10.39 1.24 -1.81
CA ALA A 37 -11.67 0.57 -2.03
C ALA A 37 -12.83 1.42 -1.49
N MET A 38 -12.71 1.94 -0.27
CA MET A 38 -13.75 2.76 0.35
C MET A 38 -14.02 4.04 -0.44
N THR A 39 -12.98 4.81 -0.76
CA THR A 39 -13.12 6.08 -1.50
C THR A 39 -13.63 5.87 -2.92
N GLY A 40 -13.17 4.80 -3.60
CA GLY A 40 -13.61 4.44 -4.95
C GLY A 40 -15.08 4.01 -4.98
N LEU A 41 -15.51 3.20 -4.02
CA LEU A 41 -16.91 2.78 -3.91
C LEU A 41 -17.84 3.95 -3.61
N ILE A 42 -17.49 4.82 -2.65
CA ILE A 42 -18.29 6.01 -2.32
C ILE A 42 -18.51 6.87 -3.57
N PHE A 43 -17.44 7.19 -4.30
CA PHE A 43 -17.54 7.99 -5.51
C PHE A 43 -18.33 7.27 -6.62
N HIS A 44 -18.10 5.96 -6.82
CA HIS A 44 -18.78 5.18 -7.84
C HIS A 44 -20.30 5.12 -7.60
N PHE A 45 -20.73 4.80 -6.38
CA PHE A 45 -22.15 4.74 -6.04
C PHE A 45 -22.82 6.11 -6.12
N ALA A 46 -22.16 7.18 -5.69
CA ALA A 46 -22.67 8.53 -5.85
C ALA A 46 -22.88 8.89 -7.34
N ALA A 47 -21.92 8.54 -8.20
CA ALA A 47 -22.02 8.80 -9.64
C ALA A 47 -23.12 8.00 -10.34
N VAL A 48 -23.39 6.76 -9.88
CA VAL A 48 -24.37 5.87 -10.51
C VAL A 48 -25.80 6.12 -10.02
N TYR A 49 -26.00 6.36 -8.72
CA TYR A 49 -27.34 6.35 -8.11
C TYR A 49 -27.86 7.74 -7.74
N ASP A 50 -26.99 8.73 -7.51
CA ASP A 50 -27.42 10.05 -7.04
C ASP A 50 -26.51 11.18 -7.52
N ALA A 51 -26.74 11.61 -8.76
CA ALA A 51 -26.00 12.70 -9.37
C ALA A 51 -26.21 14.07 -8.68
N SER A 52 -27.24 14.21 -7.83
CA SER A 52 -27.53 15.49 -7.15
C SER A 52 -26.46 15.85 -6.11
N HIS A 53 -25.81 14.85 -5.52
CA HIS A 53 -24.73 15.02 -4.54
C HIS A 53 -23.33 14.81 -5.14
N LEU A 54 -23.20 14.66 -6.46
CA LEU A 54 -21.92 14.37 -7.11
C LEU A 54 -20.85 15.42 -6.79
N SER A 55 -21.24 16.70 -6.74
CA SER A 55 -20.34 17.82 -6.38
C SER A 55 -19.71 17.64 -4.99
N SER A 56 -20.52 17.27 -3.99
CA SER A 56 -20.02 17.00 -2.63
C SER A 56 -19.17 15.73 -2.53
N MET A 57 -19.30 14.79 -3.47
CA MET A 57 -18.57 13.53 -3.48
C MET A 57 -17.26 13.59 -4.27
N LEU A 58 -16.96 14.70 -4.95
CA LEU A 58 -15.70 14.91 -5.67
C LEU A 58 -14.48 14.77 -4.76
N ILE A 59 -14.60 15.16 -3.48
CA ILE A 59 -13.51 15.02 -2.51
C ILE A 59 -13.04 13.57 -2.36
N PHE A 60 -13.94 12.59 -2.42
CA PHE A 60 -13.58 11.17 -2.34
C PHE A 60 -12.82 10.72 -3.59
N ARG A 61 -13.17 11.24 -4.77
CA ARG A 61 -12.41 11.02 -6.01
C ARG A 61 -11.01 11.64 -5.94
N GLU A 62 -10.90 12.86 -5.39
CA GLU A 62 -9.61 13.53 -5.23
C GLU A 62 -8.71 12.76 -4.27
N ILE A 63 -9.24 12.32 -3.12
CA ILE A 63 -8.52 11.46 -2.17
C ILE A 63 -8.11 10.15 -2.86
N HIS A 64 -9.03 9.48 -3.58
CA HIS A 64 -8.73 8.25 -4.31
C HIS A 64 -7.59 8.43 -5.33
N ASN A 65 -7.65 9.50 -6.13
CA ASN A 65 -6.62 9.81 -7.11
C ASN A 65 -5.28 10.14 -6.45
N PHE A 66 -5.28 10.87 -5.33
CA PHE A 66 -4.07 11.17 -4.58
C PHE A 66 -3.40 9.89 -4.05
N PHE A 67 -4.17 8.99 -3.44
CA PHE A 67 -3.64 7.73 -2.90
C PHE A 67 -3.28 6.69 -3.97
N SER A 68 -3.80 6.81 -5.21
CA SER A 68 -3.44 5.93 -6.33
C SER A 68 -1.93 5.86 -6.57
N GLY A 69 -1.22 6.99 -6.50
CA GLY A 69 0.24 7.02 -6.63
C GLY A 69 0.95 6.23 -5.53
N PHE A 70 0.46 6.31 -4.29
CA PHE A 70 1.02 5.59 -3.14
C PHE A 70 0.81 4.08 -3.26
N VAL A 71 -0.31 3.64 -3.83
CA VAL A 71 -0.57 2.21 -4.11
C VAL A 71 0.45 1.67 -5.09
N TRP A 72 0.74 2.39 -6.17
CA TRP A 72 1.76 1.97 -7.13
C TRP A 72 3.16 1.92 -6.50
N ALA A 73 3.52 2.95 -5.73
CA ALA A 73 4.77 2.95 -4.98
C ALA A 73 4.86 1.75 -4.01
N PHE A 74 3.75 1.42 -3.33
CA PHE A 74 3.65 0.27 -2.44
C PHE A 74 3.83 -1.04 -3.20
N VAL A 75 3.10 -1.28 -4.29
CA VAL A 75 3.18 -2.53 -5.07
C VAL A 75 4.59 -2.74 -5.61
N ILE A 76 5.20 -1.69 -6.18
CA ILE A 76 6.57 -1.76 -6.70
C ILE A 76 7.56 -2.03 -5.56
N GLY A 77 7.47 -1.28 -4.45
CA GLY A 77 8.38 -1.44 -3.32
C GLY A 77 8.25 -2.81 -2.65
N HIS A 78 7.03 -3.22 -2.33
CA HIS A 78 6.72 -4.50 -1.68
C HIS A 78 7.08 -5.68 -2.58
N GLY A 79 6.64 -5.67 -3.84
CA GLY A 79 6.99 -6.71 -4.81
C GLY A 79 8.49 -6.77 -5.07
N GLY A 80 9.15 -5.60 -5.16
CA GLY A 80 10.61 -5.50 -5.27
C GLY A 80 11.34 -6.10 -4.08
N MET A 81 10.89 -5.85 -2.85
CA MET A 81 11.46 -6.48 -1.65
C MET A 81 11.31 -8.01 -1.66
N ALA A 82 10.16 -8.51 -2.09
CA ALA A 82 9.94 -9.96 -2.23
C ALA A 82 10.90 -10.58 -3.26
N ILE A 83 11.11 -9.91 -4.40
CA ILE A 83 12.07 -10.34 -5.42
C ILE A 83 13.50 -10.29 -4.88
N LEU A 84 13.89 -9.22 -4.18
CA LEU A 84 15.24 -9.09 -3.59
C LEU A 84 15.53 -10.20 -2.59
N HIS A 85 14.57 -10.54 -1.72
CA HIS A 85 14.70 -11.68 -0.82
C HIS A 85 14.92 -12.99 -1.58
N LYS A 86 14.19 -13.22 -2.68
CA LYS A 86 14.43 -14.38 -3.54
C LYS A 86 15.77 -14.35 -4.27
N ILE A 87 16.35 -13.21 -4.59
CA ILE A 87 17.66 -13.20 -5.25
C ILE A 87 18.75 -13.51 -4.22
N VAL A 88 18.70 -12.86 -3.05
CA VAL A 88 19.72 -13.00 -2.00
C VAL A 88 19.66 -14.36 -1.32
N ASP A 89 18.47 -14.92 -1.06
CA ASP A 89 18.35 -16.23 -0.40
C ASP A 89 18.82 -17.39 -1.31
N TYR A 90 18.98 -17.18 -2.62
CA TYR A 90 19.45 -18.18 -3.58
C TYR A 90 20.96 -18.09 -3.88
N THR A 91 21.65 -17.05 -3.39
CA THR A 91 23.10 -16.82 -3.54
C THR A 91 23.84 -17.10 -2.24
#